data_AF-A0AAD4TC88-F1
#
_entry.id   AF-A0AAD4TC88-F1
#
_cell.length_a   1.000
_cell.length_b   1.000
_cell.length_c   1.000
_cell.angle_alpha   90.00
_cell.angle_beta   90.00
_cell.angle_gamma   90.00
#
_symmetry.space_group_name_H-M   'P 1'
#
loop_
_entity.id
_entity.type
_entity.pdbx_description
1 polymer ?
#
loop_
_entity_poly.entity_id
_entity_poly.type
_entity_poly.pdbx_seq_one_letter_code
_entity_poly.pdbx_strand_id
1 'polypeptide(L)'
;MENPEGETITMETAIRCAKALSVISSIKDSQLHELMELIDKEEEAGNEHVEELELLRTAADLRLRLIEEREKMNIFKHWGLLEFKYQMLLVFFLLVLLVLISI
;
A
#
# COMPACT_ATOMS: atom_id res chain seq x y z
N MET A 1 -4.60 30.80 10.06
CA MET A 1 -5.11 29.46 9.69
C MET A 1 -4.36 29.08 8.44
N GLU A 2 -3.23 28.40 8.63
CA GLU A 2 -2.21 28.15 7.61
C GLU A 2 -2.57 26.83 6.92
N ASN A 3 -2.74 26.88 5.60
CA ASN A 3 -3.14 25.75 4.76
C ASN A 3 -1.93 24.80 4.59
N PRO A 4 -1.95 23.54 5.08
CA PRO A 4 -0.80 22.64 5.05
C PRO A 4 -0.65 21.91 3.70
N GLU A 5 -0.98 22.55 2.58
CA GLU A 5 -0.96 21.93 1.25
C GLU A 5 0.32 22.21 0.44
N GLY A 6 1.39 22.71 1.08
CA GLY A 6 2.55 23.26 0.37
C GLY A 6 3.92 22.61 0.64
N GLU A 7 4.04 21.65 1.55
CA GLU A 7 5.35 21.02 1.81
C GLU A 7 5.64 19.94 0.77
N THR A 8 6.37 20.31 -0.28
CA THR A 8 6.97 19.34 -1.19
C THR A 8 7.98 18.50 -0.42
N ILE A 9 7.66 17.23 -0.21
CA ILE A 9 8.55 16.26 0.44
C ILE A 9 9.89 16.26 -0.31
N THR A 10 10.96 16.59 0.40
CA THR A 10 12.31 16.56 -0.20
C THR A 10 12.65 15.12 -0.60
N MET A 11 13.41 14.95 -1.69
CA MET A 11 13.80 13.62 -2.19
C MET A 11 14.50 12.78 -1.12
N GLU A 12 15.28 13.41 -0.24
CA GLU A 12 15.93 12.74 0.88
C GLU A 12 14.91 12.22 1.90
N THR A 13 13.92 13.03 2.26
CA THR A 13 12.81 12.61 3.14
C THR A 13 12.03 11.46 2.53
N ALA A 14 11.73 11.52 1.22
CA ALA A 14 11.05 10.45 0.51
C ALA A 14 11.83 9.13 0.54
N ILE A 15 13.17 9.18 0.36
CA ILE A 15 14.03 8.00 0.44
C ILE A 15 14.04 7.41 1.86
N ARG A 16 14.10 8.25 2.90
CA ARG A 16 14.04 7.79 4.29
C ARG A 16 12.70 7.15 4.61
N CYS A 17 11.60 7.76 4.19
CA CYS A 17 10.26 7.19 4.32
C CYS A 17 10.15 5.85 3.58
N ALA A 18 10.65 5.74 2.35
CA ALA A 18 10.65 4.47 1.60
C ALA A 18 11.46 3.37 2.30
N LYS A 19 12.61 3.71 2.90
CA LYS A 19 13.40 2.77 3.70
C LYS A 19 12.65 2.32 4.95
N ALA A 20 12.05 3.24 5.70
CA ALA A 20 11.23 2.91 6.86
C ALA A 20 10.04 2.03 6.47
N LEU A 21 9.36 2.36 5.37
CA LEU A 21 8.27 1.58 4.78
C LEU A 21 8.69 0.16 4.42
N SER A 22 9.90 -0.01 3.87
CA SER A 22 10.46 -1.31 3.51
C SER A 22 10.72 -2.16 4.74
N VAL A 23 11.24 -1.56 5.82
CA VAL A 23 11.45 -2.25 7.10
C VAL A 23 10.11 -2.62 7.71
N ILE A 24 9.17 -1.68 7.76
CA ILE A 24 7.82 -1.90 8.25
C ILE A 24 7.14 -3.00 7.46
N SER A 25 7.26 -3.03 6.12
CA SER A 25 6.69 -4.06 5.24
C SER A 25 7.36 -5.44 5.39
N SER A 26 8.56 -5.53 5.96
CA SER A 26 9.27 -6.80 6.15
C SER A 26 8.86 -7.56 7.41
N ILE A 27 8.17 -6.91 8.34
CA ILE A 27 7.57 -7.57 9.51
C ILE A 27 6.61 -8.67 8.99
N LYS A 28 6.39 -9.78 9.69
CA LYS A 28 5.35 -10.76 9.30
C LYS A 28 4.03 -10.42 9.96
N ASP A 29 2.91 -10.82 9.36
CA ASP A 29 1.59 -10.53 9.94
C ASP A 29 1.38 -11.22 11.29
N SER A 30 2.02 -12.37 11.52
CA SER A 30 2.06 -13.04 12.83
C SER A 30 2.79 -12.21 13.89
N GLN A 31 3.88 -11.54 13.50
CA GLN A 31 4.65 -10.67 14.41
C GLN A 31 3.94 -9.34 14.65
N LEU A 32 3.19 -8.85 13.65
CA LEU A 32 2.35 -7.67 13.79
C LEU A 32 1.24 -7.93 14.82
N HIS A 33 0.58 -9.09 14.74
CA HIS A 33 -0.48 -9.48 15.65
C HIS A 33 0.03 -9.63 17.09
N GLU A 34 1.16 -10.32 17.27
CA GLU A 34 1.82 -10.47 18.56
C GLU A 34 2.26 -9.12 19.16
N LEU A 35 2.78 -8.21 18.32
CA LEU A 35 3.14 -6.86 18.74
C LEU A 35 1.92 -6.05 19.21
N MET A 36 0.79 -6.18 18.51
CA MET A 36 -0.45 -5.49 18.85
C MET A 36 -1.04 -6.01 20.18
N GLU A 37 -0.96 -7.32 20.42
CA GLU A 37 -1.37 -7.93 21.69
C GLU A 37 -0.46 -7.53 22.86
N LEU A 38 0.84 -7.37 22.61
CA LEU A 38 1.79 -6.84 23.59
C LEU A 38 1.53 -5.38 23.92
N ILE A 39 1.18 -4.56 22.91
CA ILE A 39 0.80 -3.16 23.10
C ILE A 39 -0.44 -3.04 23.99
N ASP A 40 -1.49 -3.82 23.70
CA ASP A 40 -2.73 -3.79 24.48
C ASP A 40 -2.48 -4.21 25.95
N LYS A 41 -1.63 -5.22 26.17
CA LYS A 41 -1.27 -5.67 27.53
C LYS A 41 -0.45 -4.64 28.31
N GLU A 42 0.46 -3.92 27.67
CA GLU A 42 1.23 -2.86 28.32
C GLU A 42 0.38 -1.62 28.60
N GLU A 43 -0.56 -1.29 27.71
CA GLU A 43 -1.54 -0.21 27.92
C GLU A 43 -2.46 -0.52 29.11
N GLU A 44 -2.96 -1.75 29.23
CA GLU A 44 -3.75 -2.21 30.39
C GLU A 44 -2.94 -2.24 31.69
N ALA A 45 -1.64 -2.49 31.62
CA ALA A 45 -0.74 -2.50 32.77
C ALA A 45 -0.39 -1.09 33.30
N GLY A 46 -0.74 -0.03 32.56
CA GLY A 46 -0.51 1.36 32.96
C GLY A 46 0.98 1.73 33.02
N ASN A 47 1.83 1.10 32.20
CA ASN A 47 3.27 1.29 32.24
C ASN A 47 3.69 2.59 31.52
N GLU A 48 4.68 3.30 32.08
CA GLU A 48 5.07 4.68 31.76
C GLU A 48 5.85 4.86 30.43
N HIS A 49 6.10 3.80 29.66
CA HIS A 49 6.80 3.84 28.36
C HIS A 49 5.88 4.26 27.19
N VAL A 50 5.07 5.28 27.43
CA VAL A 50 4.01 5.75 26.51
C VAL A 50 4.58 6.11 25.12
N GLU A 51 5.76 6.73 25.05
CA GLU A 51 6.35 7.16 23.77
C GLU A 51 6.77 5.99 22.86
N GLU A 52 7.44 4.96 23.41
CA GLU A 52 7.85 3.80 22.59
C GLU A 52 6.64 2.97 22.19
N LEU A 53 5.65 2.86 23.08
CA LEU A 53 4.40 2.14 22.82
C LEU A 53 3.55 2.84 21.75
N GLU A 54 3.41 4.16 21.82
CA GLU A 54 2.73 4.97 20.80
C GLU A 54 3.43 4.87 19.44
N LEU A 55 4.76 4.84 19.43
CA LEU A 55 5.54 4.71 18.21
C LEU A 55 5.35 3.33 17.56
N LEU A 56 5.33 2.26 18.35
CA LEU A 56 5.03 0.91 17.88
C LEU A 56 3.59 0.78 17.39
N ARG A 57 2.62 1.39 18.08
CA ARG A 57 1.21 1.44 17.65
C ARG A 57 1.05 2.16 16.33
N THR A 58 1.72 3.30 16.17
CA THR A 58 1.72 4.08 14.93
C THR A 58 2.36 3.29 13.79
N ALA A 59 3.45 2.57 14.03
CA ALA A 59 4.08 1.71 13.03
C ALA A 59 3.16 0.55 12.60
N ALA A 60 2.42 -0.04 13.56
CA ALA A 60 1.44 -1.09 13.28
C ALA A 60 0.25 -0.57 12.45
N ASP A 61 -0.32 0.57 12.83
CA ASP A 61 -1.42 1.22 12.08
C ASP A 61 -0.97 1.60 10.66
N LEU A 62 0.23 2.16 10.51
CA LEU A 62 0.79 2.51 9.21
C LEU A 62 0.95 1.29 8.31
N ARG A 63 1.29 0.12 8.88
CA ARG A 63 1.38 -1.13 8.14
C ARG A 63 0.01 -1.65 7.70
N LEU A 64 -1.02 -1.57 8.55
CA LEU A 64 -2.38 -1.96 8.17
C LEU A 64 -2.88 -1.11 7.01
N ARG A 65 -2.71 0.22 7.07
CA ARG A 65 -3.05 1.13 5.97
C ARG A 65 -2.28 0.81 4.68
N LEU A 66 -1.01 0.45 4.79
CA LEU A 66 -0.20 0.02 3.64
C LEU A 66 -0.73 -1.24 2.96
N ILE A 67 -1.20 -2.21 3.74
CA ILE A 67 -1.79 -3.44 3.22
C ILE A 67 -3.08 -3.10 2.47
N GLU A 68 -3.94 -2.29 3.08
CA GLU A 68 -5.20 -1.86 2.47
C GLU A 68 -4.97 -1.10 1.14
N GLU A 69 -4.04 -0.15 1.12
CA GLU A 69 -3.69 0.59 -0.10
C GLU A 69 -3.03 -0.31 -1.15
N ARG A 70 -2.22 -1.30 -0.76
CA ARG A 70 -1.70 -2.31 -1.70
C ARG A 70 -2.81 -3.16 -2.30
N GLU A 71 -3.82 -3.56 -1.52
CA GLU A 71 -4.96 -4.31 -2.05
C GLU A 71 -5.76 -3.48 -3.05
N LYS A 72 -6.07 -2.21 -2.73
CA LYS A 72 -6.70 -1.27 -3.65
C LYS A 72 -5.90 -1.11 -4.94
N MET A 73 -4.59 -0.95 -4.83
CA MET A 73 -3.70 -0.80 -5.99
C MET A 73 -3.59 -2.10 -6.82
N ASN A 74 -3.63 -3.27 -6.19
CA ASN A 74 -3.66 -4.56 -6.89
C ASN A 74 -4.95 -4.75 -7.69
N ILE A 75 -6.09 -4.33 -7.13
CA ILE A 75 -7.37 -4.30 -7.86
C ILE A 75 -7.24 -3.39 -9.08
N PHE A 76 -6.70 -2.19 -8.93
CA PHE A 76 -6.46 -1.27 -10.04
C PHE A 76 -5.56 -1.88 -11.12
N LYS A 77 -4.48 -2.55 -10.71
CA LYS A 77 -3.57 -3.25 -11.64
C LYS A 77 -4.29 -4.37 -12.41
N HIS A 78 -5.19 -5.11 -11.76
CA HIS A 78 -5.98 -6.16 -12.42
C HIS A 78 -6.97 -5.57 -13.42
N TRP A 79 -7.59 -4.44 -13.10
CA TRP A 79 -8.45 -3.70 -14.03
C TRP A 79 -7.69 -3.19 -15.25
N GLY A 80 -6.50 -2.61 -15.07
CA GLY A 80 -5.66 -2.20 -16.20
C GLY A 80 -5.21 -3.37 -17.08
N LEU A 81 -4.89 -4.53 -16.48
CA LEU A 81 -4.55 -5.74 -17.22
C LEU A 81 -5.74 -6.28 -18.03
N LEU A 82 -6.95 -6.14 -17.48
CA LEU A 82 -8.19 -6.55 -18.14
C LEU A 82 -8.48 -5.64 -19.35
N GLU A 83 -8.35 -4.33 -19.19
CA GLU A 83 -8.50 -3.36 -20.28
C GLU A 83 -7.51 -3.65 -21.43
N PHE A 84 -6.25 -3.91 -21.11
CA PHE A 84 -5.24 -4.30 -22.10
C PHE A 84 -5.60 -5.58 -22.85
N LYS A 85 -6.12 -6.60 -22.14
CA LYS A 85 -6.60 -7.84 -22.76
C LYS A 85 -7.73 -7.57 -23.76
N TYR A 86 -8.71 -6.74 -23.39
CA TYR A 86 -9.82 -6.40 -24.28
C TYR A 86 -9.36 -5.62 -25.51
N GLN A 87 -8.42 -4.68 -25.36
CA GLN A 87 -7.84 -3.96 -26.50
C GLN A 87 -7.14 -4.92 -27.48
N MET A 88 -6.33 -5.85 -26.99
CA MET A 88 -5.66 -6.85 -27.83
C MET A 88 -6.65 -7.75 -28.58
N LEU A 89 -7.72 -8.16 -27.90
CA LEU A 89 -8.77 -9.00 -28.48
C LEU A 89 -9.57 -8.25 -29.55
N LEU A 90 -9.84 -6.96 -29.33
CA LEU A 90 -10.49 -6.08 -30.28
C LEU A 90 -9.64 -5.85 -31.54
N VAL A 91 -8.34 -5.58 -31.38
CA VAL A 91 -7.40 -5.44 -32.51
C VAL A 91 -7.36 -6.74 -33.33
N PHE A 92 -7.28 -7.90 -32.68
CA PHE A 92 -7.30 -9.18 -33.36
C PHE A 92 -8.61 -9.40 -34.15
N PHE A 93 -9.76 -9.10 -33.53
CA PHE A 93 -11.06 -9.21 -34.20
C PHE A 93 -11.17 -8.29 -35.42
N LEU A 94 -10.69 -7.05 -35.31
CA LEU A 94 -10.67 -6.10 -36.43
C LEU A 94 -9.77 -6.59 -37.56
N LEU A 95 -8.60 -7.16 -37.25
CA LEU A 95 -7.72 -7.76 -38.27
C LEU A 95 -8.40 -8.92 -39.00
N VAL A 96 -9.08 -9.81 -38.27
CA VAL A 96 -9.84 -10.92 -38.87
C VAL A 96 -10.95 -10.40 -39.78
N LEU A 97 -11.71 -9.41 -39.33
CA LEU A 97 -12.74 -8.77 -40.17
C LEU A 97 -12.14 -8.13 -41.43
N LEU A 98 -11.00 -7.46 -41.31
CA LEU A 98 -10.30 -6.84 -42.43
C LEU A 98 -9.91 -7.88 -43.49
N VAL A 99 -9.37 -9.02 -43.04
CA VAL A 99 -9.04 -10.15 -43.93
C VAL A 99 -10.29 -10.71 -44.59
N LEU A 100 -11.38 -10.91 -43.85
CA LEU A 100 -12.64 -11.43 -44.40
C LEU A 100 -13.29 -10.50 -45.43
N ILE A 101 -13.18 -9.18 -45.25
CA ILE A 101 -13.72 -8.18 -46.20
C ILE A 101 -12.81 -8.03 -47.43
N SER A 102 -11.51 -8.35 -47.29
CA SER A 102 -10.54 -8.25 -48.39
C SER A 102 -10.49 -9.49 -49.28
N ILE A 103 -11.13 -10.60 -48.88
CA ILE A 103 -11.32 -11.84 -49.64
C ILE A 103 -12.63 -11.75 -50.43
#